data_AF-A0A5N7A7B8-F1
#
_entry.id   AF-A0A5N7A7B8-F1
#
_cell.length_a   1.000
_cell.length_b   1.000
_cell.length_c   1.000
_cell.angle_alpha   90.00
_cell.angle_beta   90.00
_cell.angle_gamma   90.00
#
_symmetry.space_group_name_H-M   'P 1'
#
loop_
_entity.id
_entity.type
_entity.pdbx_description
1 polymer ?
#
loop_
_entity_poly.entity_id
_entity_poly.type
_entity_poly.pdbx_seq_one_letter_code
_entity_poly.pdbx_strand_id
1 'polypeptide(L)'
;MEESLEILASTKECPGDELLVWLVRIQLVVDKSYHLRRDGDNSHTSPLVTDFLQSQLESVRRQMPSHLKNNNVICMYLSNAELAIHEALIKAPIPTNGPDPHGVKSLHMSLLAAKSWLDVWLCVPPEHYLGVSFTILSMFCRALVDLFMLSTLDDPTWDRKAVQDSVNLFHYLDLLQTNFKRSADHRTQEAEADIFAKGVNMISTIKERWGPSLIEAQQYPPATEVANPTLQATLYSPGDSKLDGMDDAWMMELFGFI
;
A
#
# COMPACT_ATOMS: atom_id res chain seq x y z
N MET A 1 22.58 -14.01 2.69
CA MET A 1 21.72 -13.12 3.50
C MET A 1 21.56 -13.65 4.92
N GLU A 2 21.23 -14.94 5.13
CA GLU A 2 21.11 -15.51 6.48
C GLU A 2 22.40 -15.36 7.32
N GLU A 3 23.57 -15.69 6.77
CA GLU A 3 24.87 -15.49 7.44
C GLU A 3 25.08 -14.03 7.89
N SER A 4 24.67 -13.06 7.08
CA SER A 4 24.75 -11.63 7.42
C SER A 4 23.79 -11.25 8.56
N LEU A 5 22.62 -11.87 8.62
CA LEU A 5 21.66 -11.68 9.71
C LEU A 5 22.14 -12.32 11.01
N GLU A 6 22.78 -13.48 10.92
CA GLU A 6 23.39 -14.16 12.07
C GLU A 6 24.52 -13.32 12.67
N ILE A 7 25.40 -12.78 11.82
CA ILE A 7 26.47 -11.88 12.25
C ILE A 7 25.88 -10.65 12.94
N LEU A 8 24.92 -9.96 12.31
CA LEU A 8 24.30 -8.75 12.88
C LEU A 8 23.56 -9.04 14.20
N ALA A 9 22.87 -10.19 14.29
CA ALA A 9 22.18 -10.62 15.50
C ALA A 9 23.13 -11.02 16.64
N SER A 10 24.36 -11.45 16.32
CA SER A 10 25.38 -11.85 17.29
C SER A 10 26.23 -10.68 17.79
N THR A 11 26.57 -9.73 16.93
CA THR A 11 27.45 -8.60 17.28
C THR A 11 26.69 -7.49 18.03
N LYS A 12 25.42 -7.25 17.67
CA LYS A 12 24.51 -6.22 18.26
C LYS A 12 25.24 -4.96 18.74
N GLU A 13 25.70 -4.16 17.79
CA GLU A 13 26.41 -2.90 18.06
C GLU A 13 25.46 -1.80 18.53
N CYS A 14 24.21 -1.80 18.03
CA CYS A 14 23.18 -0.85 18.44
C CYS A 14 21.77 -1.46 18.56
N PRO A 15 20.83 -0.81 19.28
CA PRO A 15 19.44 -1.27 19.35
C PRO A 15 18.73 -1.37 18.00
N GLY A 16 19.16 -0.58 17.01
CA GLY A 16 18.65 -0.60 15.65
C GLY A 16 18.98 -1.89 14.90
N ASP A 17 20.04 -2.60 15.27
CA ASP A 17 20.46 -3.83 14.61
C ASP A 17 19.43 -4.94 14.76
N GLU A 18 18.86 -5.07 15.97
CA GLU A 18 17.80 -6.05 16.22
C GLU A 18 16.55 -5.72 15.39
N LEU A 19 16.15 -4.46 15.34
CA LEU A 19 15.04 -4.01 14.50
C LEU A 19 15.32 -4.34 13.02
N LEU A 20 16.51 -4.00 12.53
CA LEU A 20 16.92 -4.23 11.15
C LEU A 20 16.89 -5.71 10.77
N VAL A 21 17.37 -6.61 11.64
CA VAL A 21 17.30 -8.07 11.41
C VAL A 21 15.87 -8.50 11.15
N TRP A 22 14.90 -8.02 11.93
CA TRP A 22 13.49 -8.35 11.75
C TRP A 22 12.88 -7.72 10.49
N LEU A 23 13.23 -6.47 10.17
CA LEU A 23 12.80 -5.83 8.93
C LEU A 23 13.29 -6.60 7.70
N VAL A 24 14.54 -7.06 7.70
CA VAL A 24 15.10 -7.86 6.60
C VAL A 24 14.43 -9.23 6.51
N ARG A 25 14.14 -9.89 7.64
CA ARG A 25 13.40 -11.16 7.64
C ARG A 25 12.00 -11.03 7.02
N ILE A 26 11.31 -9.92 7.29
CA ILE A 26 10.02 -9.62 6.67
C ILE A 26 10.22 -9.34 5.18
N GLN A 27 11.21 -8.51 4.83
CA GLN A 27 11.51 -8.15 3.44
C GLN A 27 11.89 -9.37 2.60
N LEU A 28 12.57 -10.37 3.16
CA LEU A 28 12.87 -11.62 2.47
C LEU A 28 11.62 -12.38 2.02
N VAL A 29 10.54 -12.35 2.81
CA VAL A 29 9.24 -12.94 2.40
C VAL A 29 8.64 -12.14 1.24
N VAL A 30 8.74 -10.81 1.31
CA VAL A 30 8.30 -9.89 0.25
C VAL A 30 9.07 -10.14 -1.05
N ASP A 31 10.40 -10.18 -0.99
CA ASP A 31 11.25 -10.43 -2.15
C ASP A 31 10.95 -11.78 -2.76
N LYS A 32 10.74 -12.81 -1.93
CA LYS A 32 10.31 -14.14 -2.39
C LYS A 32 8.97 -14.09 -3.12
N SER A 33 8.01 -13.28 -2.65
CA SER A 33 6.73 -13.08 -3.35
C SER A 33 6.94 -12.43 -4.73
N TYR A 34 7.85 -11.45 -4.84
CA TYR A 34 8.17 -10.80 -6.11
C TYR A 34 8.93 -11.73 -7.07
N HIS A 35 9.89 -12.51 -6.56
CA HIS A 35 10.63 -13.49 -7.35
C HIS A 35 9.69 -14.55 -7.92
N LEU A 36 8.83 -15.12 -7.07
CA LEU A 36 7.84 -16.08 -7.53
C LEU A 36 6.96 -15.46 -8.62
N ARG A 37 6.48 -14.22 -8.44
CA ARG A 37 5.74 -13.46 -9.48
C ARG A 37 6.47 -13.28 -10.80
N ARG A 38 7.78 -13.02 -10.76
CA ARG A 38 8.56 -12.77 -11.98
C ARG A 38 8.81 -14.05 -12.78
N ASP A 39 8.99 -15.17 -12.08
CA ASP A 39 9.52 -16.40 -12.67
C ASP A 39 8.44 -17.42 -13.11
N GLY A 40 7.17 -17.23 -12.71
CA GLY A 40 6.10 -18.16 -13.05
C GLY A 40 5.19 -17.70 -14.19
N ASP A 41 4.77 -18.65 -15.01
CA ASP A 41 3.94 -18.44 -16.20
C ASP A 41 2.46 -18.80 -15.90
N ASN A 42 1.84 -18.13 -14.91
CA ASN A 42 0.46 -18.33 -14.37
C ASN A 42 0.32 -19.06 -13.01
N SER A 43 1.40 -19.29 -12.24
CA SER A 43 1.31 -19.92 -10.90
C SER A 43 1.00 -18.95 -9.74
N HIS A 44 0.91 -17.65 -10.01
CA HIS A 44 0.85 -16.56 -9.01
C HIS A 44 -0.47 -16.41 -8.29
N THR A 45 -1.52 -16.97 -8.85
CA THR A 45 -2.86 -17.06 -8.27
C THR A 45 -3.09 -18.39 -7.57
N SER A 46 -2.07 -19.27 -7.50
CA SER A 46 -2.19 -20.55 -6.79
C SER A 46 -2.36 -20.32 -5.29
N PRO A 47 -3.49 -20.75 -4.69
CA PRO A 47 -3.71 -20.65 -3.26
C PRO A 47 -2.58 -21.27 -2.42
N LEU A 48 -1.95 -22.32 -2.95
CA LEU A 48 -0.83 -23.00 -2.29
C LEU A 48 0.40 -22.10 -2.13
N VAL A 49 0.67 -21.22 -3.10
CA VAL A 49 1.81 -20.29 -3.03
C VAL A 49 1.52 -19.18 -2.02
N THR A 50 0.30 -18.65 -2.04
CA THR A 50 -0.18 -17.66 -1.07
C THR A 50 -0.12 -18.22 0.36
N ASP A 51 -0.67 -19.42 0.60
CA ASP A 51 -0.65 -20.09 1.90
C ASP A 51 0.78 -20.37 2.38
N PHE A 52 1.68 -20.77 1.47
CA PHE A 52 3.08 -20.98 1.80
C PHE A 52 3.78 -19.68 2.22
N LEU A 53 3.55 -18.57 1.52
CA LEU A 53 4.13 -17.27 1.88
C LEU A 53 3.54 -16.74 3.19
N GLN A 54 2.23 -16.87 3.40
CA GLN A 54 1.58 -16.54 4.66
C GLN A 54 2.17 -17.35 5.82
N SER A 55 2.38 -18.66 5.64
CA SER A 55 2.96 -19.52 6.69
C SER A 55 4.37 -19.08 7.10
N GLN A 56 5.16 -18.57 6.14
CA GLN A 56 6.49 -18.03 6.39
C GLN A 56 6.41 -16.69 7.14
N LEU A 57 5.52 -15.79 6.71
CA LEU A 57 5.31 -14.51 7.41
C LEU A 57 4.86 -14.73 8.86
N GLU A 58 3.93 -15.65 9.08
CA GLU A 58 3.48 -16.04 10.41
C GLU A 58 4.58 -16.71 11.24
N SER A 59 5.48 -17.48 10.61
CA SER A 59 6.66 -18.00 11.28
C SER A 59 7.57 -16.88 11.79
N VAL A 60 7.84 -15.87 10.95
CA VAL A 60 8.61 -14.67 11.33
C VAL A 60 7.92 -13.95 12.50
N ARG A 61 6.60 -13.77 12.43
CA ARG A 61 5.80 -13.11 13.48
C ARG A 61 5.83 -13.86 14.81
N ARG A 62 5.78 -15.19 14.79
CA ARG A 62 5.84 -16.03 16.00
C ARG A 62 7.19 -15.97 16.69
N GLN A 63 8.28 -15.92 15.92
CA GLN A 63 9.64 -15.87 16.46
C GLN A 63 10.03 -14.47 16.97
N MET A 64 9.25 -13.45 16.64
CA MET A 64 9.56 -12.06 16.99
C MET A 64 9.42 -11.78 18.50
N PRO A 65 10.39 -11.08 19.11
CA PRO A 65 10.30 -10.61 20.49
C PRO A 65 9.07 -9.73 20.74
N SER A 66 8.46 -9.84 21.92
CA SER A 66 7.22 -9.12 22.25
C SER A 66 7.36 -7.60 22.21
N HIS A 67 8.53 -7.04 22.55
CA HIS A 67 8.77 -5.59 22.52
C HIS A 67 8.76 -5.01 21.10
N LEU A 68 9.05 -5.82 20.08
CA LEU A 68 9.05 -5.39 18.68
C LEU A 68 7.68 -5.50 18.01
N LYS A 69 6.77 -6.32 18.56
CA LYS A 69 5.44 -6.54 17.97
C LYS A 69 4.57 -5.28 17.92
N ASN A 70 4.84 -4.31 18.80
CA ASN A 70 4.12 -3.04 18.86
C ASN A 70 4.90 -1.89 18.19
N ASN A 71 6.05 -2.17 17.57
CA ASN A 71 6.82 -1.14 16.88
C ASN A 71 6.13 -0.76 15.56
N ASN A 72 5.87 0.53 15.35
CA ASN A 72 5.15 1.02 14.16
C ASN A 72 5.83 0.62 12.85
N VAL A 73 7.16 0.66 12.77
CA VAL A 73 7.90 0.29 11.55
C VAL A 73 7.73 -1.20 11.26
N ILE A 74 7.80 -2.05 12.28
CA ILE A 74 7.51 -3.48 12.14
C ILE A 74 6.09 -3.70 11.64
N CYS A 75 5.10 -3.04 12.24
CA CYS A 75 3.70 -3.15 11.82
C CYS A 75 3.48 -2.72 10.37
N MET A 76 4.16 -1.65 9.93
CA MET A 76 4.17 -1.21 8.53
C MET A 76 4.77 -2.28 7.60
N TYR A 77 5.93 -2.84 7.95
CA TYR A 77 6.59 -3.88 7.15
C TYR A 77 5.76 -5.16 7.06
N LEU A 78 5.14 -5.59 8.18
CA LEU A 78 4.24 -6.74 8.19
C LEU A 78 3.00 -6.49 7.32
N SER A 79 2.37 -5.33 7.45
CA SER A 79 1.21 -4.95 6.62
C SER A 79 1.59 -4.89 5.13
N ASN A 80 2.76 -4.35 4.81
CA ASN A 80 3.26 -4.35 3.44
C ASN A 80 3.57 -5.78 2.94
N ALA A 81 4.02 -6.68 3.80
CA ALA A 81 4.26 -8.07 3.42
C ALA A 81 2.97 -8.81 3.10
N GLU A 82 1.92 -8.64 3.91
CA GLU A 82 0.58 -9.16 3.60
C GLU A 82 0.08 -8.61 2.26
N LEU A 83 0.23 -7.30 2.05
CA LEU A 83 -0.15 -6.66 0.80
C LEU A 83 0.62 -7.24 -0.39
N ALA A 84 1.94 -7.45 -0.25
CA ALA A 84 2.77 -8.06 -1.28
C ALA A 84 2.40 -9.52 -1.58
N ILE A 85 1.91 -10.28 -0.60
CA ILE A 85 1.47 -11.66 -0.80
C ILE A 85 0.15 -11.72 -1.59
N HIS A 86 -0.76 -10.79 -1.35
CA HIS A 86 -2.11 -10.80 -1.95
C HIS A 86 -2.31 -9.89 -3.17
N GLU A 87 -1.36 -9.00 -3.48
CA GLU A 87 -1.45 -8.01 -4.58
C GLU A 87 -1.73 -8.61 -5.96
N ALA A 88 -1.28 -9.85 -6.23
CA ALA A 88 -1.39 -10.45 -7.56
C ALA A 88 -2.83 -10.49 -8.09
N LEU A 89 -3.82 -10.54 -7.19
CA LEU A 89 -5.25 -10.59 -7.53
C LEU A 89 -5.91 -9.22 -7.66
N ILE A 90 -5.27 -8.14 -7.20
CA ILE A 90 -5.77 -6.76 -7.41
C ILE A 90 -5.61 -6.36 -8.89
N LYS A 91 -4.57 -6.87 -9.55
CA LYS A 91 -4.16 -6.48 -10.91
C LYS A 91 -4.56 -7.49 -12.00
N ALA A 92 -5.07 -8.66 -11.62
CA ALA A 92 -5.50 -9.70 -12.56
C ALA A 92 -7.03 -9.66 -12.73
N PRO A 93 -7.55 -9.71 -13.97
CA PRO A 93 -8.98 -9.92 -14.20
C PRO A 93 -9.39 -11.25 -13.58
N ILE A 94 -10.38 -11.25 -12.68
CA ILE A 94 -10.95 -12.48 -12.13
C ILE A 94 -11.56 -13.26 -13.31
N PRO A 95 -11.20 -14.55 -13.51
CA PRO A 95 -11.73 -15.32 -14.63
C PRO A 95 -13.26 -15.36 -14.60
N THR A 96 -13.88 -15.21 -15.77
CA THR A 96 -15.33 -15.16 -16.01
C THR A 96 -16.13 -16.42 -15.62
N ASN A 97 -15.48 -17.39 -14.96
CA ASN A 97 -16.03 -18.69 -14.58
C ASN A 97 -16.38 -18.73 -13.08
N GLY A 98 -17.39 -17.95 -12.69
CA GLY A 98 -17.97 -17.99 -11.35
C GLY A 98 -17.11 -17.34 -10.25
N PRO A 99 -17.66 -17.22 -9.02
CA PRO A 99 -16.95 -16.59 -7.92
C PRO A 99 -15.74 -17.43 -7.50
N ASP A 100 -14.53 -16.89 -7.63
CA ASP A 100 -13.30 -17.44 -7.06
C ASP A 100 -13.21 -17.03 -5.57
N PRO A 101 -13.50 -17.94 -4.61
CA PRO A 101 -13.47 -17.60 -3.19
C PRO A 101 -12.07 -17.19 -2.71
N HIS A 102 -11.02 -17.70 -3.39
CA HIS A 102 -9.64 -17.35 -3.06
C HIS A 102 -9.29 -15.95 -3.55
N GLY A 103 -9.76 -15.56 -4.73
CA GLY A 103 -9.73 -14.20 -5.26
C GLY A 103 -10.32 -13.20 -4.28
N VAL A 104 -11.58 -13.41 -3.88
CA VAL A 104 -12.28 -12.52 -2.93
C VAL A 104 -11.57 -12.47 -1.57
N LYS A 105 -11.12 -13.61 -1.04
CA LYS A 105 -10.34 -13.65 0.21
C LYS A 105 -9.06 -12.81 0.08
N SER A 106 -8.33 -12.93 -1.03
CA SER A 106 -7.09 -12.18 -1.23
C SER A 106 -7.34 -10.68 -1.36
N LEU A 107 -8.38 -10.26 -2.10
CA LEU A 107 -8.79 -8.85 -2.17
C LEU A 107 -9.12 -8.30 -0.78
N HIS A 108 -9.84 -9.07 0.03
CA HIS A 108 -10.15 -8.69 1.41
C HIS A 108 -8.90 -8.58 2.29
N MET A 109 -7.96 -9.53 2.17
CA MET A 109 -6.68 -9.47 2.89
C MET A 109 -5.85 -8.25 2.47
N SER A 110 -5.81 -7.93 1.17
CA SER A 110 -5.17 -6.71 0.67
C SER A 110 -5.80 -5.44 1.23
N LEU A 111 -7.14 -5.39 1.30
CA LEU A 111 -7.86 -4.27 1.91
C LEU A 111 -7.45 -4.07 3.37
N LEU A 112 -7.49 -5.14 4.16
CA LEU A 112 -7.12 -5.09 5.58
C LEU A 112 -5.65 -4.69 5.76
N ALA A 113 -4.76 -5.21 4.92
CA ALA A 113 -3.34 -4.90 4.96
C ALA A 113 -3.05 -3.44 4.63
N ALA A 114 -3.62 -2.92 3.54
CA ALA A 114 -3.43 -1.52 3.15
C ALA A 114 -4.05 -0.54 4.17
N LYS A 115 -5.23 -0.88 4.71
CA LYS A 115 -5.87 -0.14 5.80
C LYS A 115 -4.99 -0.12 7.05
N SER A 116 -4.54 -1.29 7.51
CA SER A 116 -3.66 -1.45 8.66
C SER A 116 -2.37 -0.63 8.50
N TRP A 117 -1.79 -0.64 7.30
CA TRP A 117 -0.62 0.17 6.99
C TRP A 117 -0.88 1.67 7.19
N LEU A 118 -1.97 2.22 6.61
CA LEU A 118 -2.32 3.63 6.76
C LEU A 118 -2.69 4.01 8.19
N ASP A 119 -3.39 3.13 8.91
CA ASP A 119 -3.74 3.36 10.33
C ASP A 119 -2.48 3.52 11.18
N VAL A 120 -1.47 2.66 10.98
CA VAL A 120 -0.20 2.74 11.69
C VAL A 120 0.58 4.00 11.27
N TRP A 121 0.56 4.37 9.99
CA TRP A 121 1.18 5.60 9.50
C TRP A 121 0.58 6.85 10.14
N LEU A 122 -0.75 6.93 10.23
CA LEU A 122 -1.44 8.05 10.86
C LEU A 122 -1.19 8.15 12.37
N CYS A 123 -0.74 7.07 13.02
CA CYS A 123 -0.29 7.08 14.41
C CYS A 123 1.12 7.64 14.59
N VAL A 124 1.92 7.76 13.52
CA VAL A 124 3.25 8.36 13.59
C VAL A 124 3.11 9.89 13.72
N PRO A 125 3.75 10.53 14.72
CA PRO A 125 3.66 11.98 14.85
C PRO A 125 4.21 12.69 13.60
N PRO A 126 3.51 13.72 13.08
CA PRO A 126 3.90 14.39 11.83
C PRO A 126 5.33 14.93 11.82
N GLU A 127 5.85 15.39 12.96
CA GLU A 127 7.24 15.82 13.15
C GLU A 127 8.28 14.74 12.80
N HIS A 128 7.93 13.45 12.86
CA HIS A 128 8.84 12.35 12.50
C HIS A 128 8.82 11.99 11.02
N TYR A 129 7.92 12.57 10.21
CA TYR A 129 7.80 12.23 8.79
C TYR A 129 9.08 12.52 7.99
N LEU A 130 9.97 13.42 8.47
CA LEU A 130 11.21 13.74 7.75
C LEU A 130 12.25 12.63 7.88
N GLY A 131 12.16 11.83 8.94
CA GLY A 131 13.07 10.72 9.21
C GLY A 131 12.67 9.41 8.54
N VAL A 132 11.58 9.39 7.77
CA VAL A 132 11.11 8.15 7.13
C VAL A 132 12.00 7.80 5.95
N SER A 133 12.28 6.51 5.78
CA SER A 133 13.03 6.05 4.63
C SER A 133 12.19 6.15 3.36
N PHE A 134 12.86 6.28 2.22
CA PHE A 134 12.19 6.22 0.91
C PHE A 134 11.36 4.95 0.74
N THR A 135 11.83 3.82 1.27
CA THR A 135 11.09 2.55 1.27
C THR A 135 9.72 2.68 1.92
N ILE A 136 9.63 3.31 3.10
CA ILE A 136 8.35 3.52 3.80
C ILE A 136 7.45 4.46 2.98
N LEU A 137 8.02 5.49 2.34
CA LEU A 137 7.27 6.37 1.45
C LEU A 137 6.72 5.62 0.21
N SER A 138 7.48 4.71 -0.38
CA SER A 138 6.99 3.86 -1.48
C SER A 138 5.85 2.94 -1.01
N MET A 139 5.97 2.36 0.19
CA MET A 139 4.89 1.55 0.80
C MET A 139 3.64 2.40 1.06
N PHE A 140 3.79 3.66 1.48
CA PHE A 140 2.69 4.61 1.63
C PHE A 140 1.94 4.82 0.32
N CYS A 141 2.65 5.19 -0.75
CA CYS A 141 2.02 5.43 -2.06
C CYS A 141 1.27 4.19 -2.52
N ARG A 142 1.90 3.02 -2.40
CA ARG A 142 1.30 1.74 -2.75
C ARG A 142 0.02 1.44 -1.96
N ALA A 143 0.06 1.57 -0.62
CA ALA A 143 -1.12 1.32 0.20
C ALA A 143 -2.28 2.26 -0.17
N LEU A 144 -1.97 3.52 -0.48
CA LEU A 144 -2.97 4.50 -0.89
C LEU A 144 -3.60 4.16 -2.25
N VAL A 145 -2.77 3.76 -3.23
CA VAL A 145 -3.25 3.31 -4.55
C VAL A 145 -4.07 2.02 -4.42
N ASP A 146 -3.62 1.04 -3.65
CA ASP A 146 -4.33 -0.23 -3.46
C ASP A 146 -5.72 0.00 -2.83
N LEU A 147 -5.84 0.91 -1.85
CA LEU A 147 -7.14 1.28 -1.30
C LEU A 147 -8.05 1.98 -2.32
N PHE A 148 -7.50 2.85 -3.17
CA PHE A 148 -8.26 3.46 -4.25
C PHE A 148 -8.78 2.40 -5.23
N MET A 149 -7.90 1.49 -5.67
CA MET A 149 -8.26 0.38 -6.57
C MET A 149 -9.35 -0.51 -5.95
N LEU A 150 -9.19 -0.90 -4.70
CA LEU A 150 -10.19 -1.74 -4.00
C LEU A 150 -11.51 -1.00 -3.75
N SER A 151 -11.48 0.32 -3.54
CA SER A 151 -12.68 1.13 -3.34
C SER A 151 -13.45 1.43 -4.63
N THR A 152 -12.82 1.23 -5.78
CA THR A 152 -13.40 1.50 -7.12
C THR A 152 -13.51 0.26 -7.99
N LEU A 153 -13.05 -0.90 -7.49
CA LEU A 153 -13.09 -2.18 -8.19
C LEU A 153 -14.53 -2.52 -8.62
N ASP A 154 -14.71 -2.82 -9.91
CA ASP A 154 -15.98 -3.20 -10.51
C ASP A 154 -16.00 -4.68 -10.79
N ASP A 155 -16.36 -5.43 -9.73
CA ASP A 155 -16.51 -6.87 -9.78
C ASP A 155 -17.81 -7.27 -9.08
N PRO A 156 -18.68 -8.10 -9.70
CA PRO A 156 -19.94 -8.54 -9.11
C PRO A 156 -19.80 -9.29 -7.78
N THR A 157 -18.63 -9.88 -7.52
CA THR A 157 -18.33 -10.65 -6.30
C THR A 157 -17.70 -9.78 -5.20
N TRP A 158 -17.42 -8.51 -5.49
CA TRP A 158 -16.80 -7.56 -4.57
C TRP A 158 -17.80 -6.54 -4.04
N ASP A 159 -18.03 -6.55 -2.72
CA ASP A 159 -18.92 -5.59 -2.07
C ASP A 159 -18.22 -4.25 -1.88
N ARG A 160 -18.25 -3.42 -2.93
CA ARG A 160 -17.66 -2.09 -2.93
C ARG A 160 -18.23 -1.18 -1.82
N LYS A 161 -19.51 -1.35 -1.48
CA LYS A 161 -20.15 -0.56 -0.44
C LYS A 161 -19.57 -0.90 0.94
N ALA A 162 -19.46 -2.20 1.25
CA ALA A 162 -18.82 -2.62 2.49
C ALA A 162 -17.36 -2.13 2.59
N VAL A 163 -16.63 -2.09 1.47
CA VAL A 163 -15.27 -1.54 1.42
C VAL A 163 -15.25 -0.07 1.80
N GLN A 164 -16.09 0.75 1.17
CA GLN A 164 -16.16 2.19 1.44
C GLN A 164 -16.66 2.53 2.85
N ASP A 165 -17.59 1.73 3.38
CA ASP A 165 -18.06 1.85 4.75
C ASP A 165 -16.93 1.53 5.75
N SER A 166 -16.03 0.59 5.40
CA SER A 166 -14.87 0.21 6.22
C SER A 166 -13.66 1.13 6.05
N VAL A 167 -13.50 1.73 4.86
CA VAL A 167 -12.38 2.60 4.47
C VAL A 167 -12.94 3.83 3.77
N ASN A 168 -13.14 4.90 4.54
CA ASN A 168 -13.46 6.21 3.96
C ASN A 168 -12.17 6.86 3.44
N LEU A 169 -11.86 6.63 2.16
CA LEU A 169 -10.62 7.14 1.55
C LEU A 169 -10.54 8.67 1.55
N PHE A 170 -11.67 9.39 1.42
CA PHE A 170 -11.68 10.85 1.57
C PHE A 170 -11.20 11.29 2.96
N HIS A 171 -11.65 10.59 4.01
CA HIS A 171 -11.22 10.86 5.37
C HIS A 171 -9.72 10.62 5.57
N TYR A 172 -9.17 9.52 5.03
CA TYR A 172 -7.72 9.28 5.06
C TYR A 172 -6.95 10.41 4.36
N LEU A 173 -7.39 10.83 3.17
CA LEU A 173 -6.76 11.91 2.43
C LEU A 173 -6.81 13.24 3.21
N ASP A 174 -7.92 13.56 3.88
CA ASP A 174 -8.04 14.76 4.74
C ASP A 174 -7.07 14.73 5.93
N LEU A 175 -6.96 13.59 6.61
CA LEU A 175 -6.02 13.41 7.71
C LEU A 175 -4.57 13.52 7.24
N LEU A 176 -4.22 12.89 6.12
CA LEU A 176 -2.89 12.96 5.53
C LEU A 176 -2.54 14.40 5.16
N GLN A 177 -3.44 15.13 4.50
CA GLN A 177 -3.23 16.53 4.16
C GLN A 177 -3.00 17.38 5.42
N THR A 178 -3.78 17.13 6.49
CA THR A 178 -3.62 17.83 7.77
C THR A 178 -2.28 17.54 8.42
N ASN A 179 -1.83 16.28 8.44
CA ASN A 179 -0.54 15.89 9.00
C ASN A 179 0.61 16.50 8.20
N PHE A 180 0.56 16.47 6.86
CA PHE A 180 1.57 17.12 6.02
C PHE A 180 1.64 18.64 6.25
N LYS A 181 0.50 19.33 6.37
CA LYS A 181 0.47 20.77 6.73
C LYS A 181 1.14 21.02 8.08
N ARG A 182 0.82 20.22 9.10
CA ARG A 182 1.45 20.34 10.43
C ARG A 182 2.96 20.15 10.37
N SER A 183 3.44 19.16 9.63
CA SER A 183 4.88 18.94 9.48
C SER A 183 5.58 20.09 8.75
N ALA A 184 4.91 20.76 7.80
CA ALA A 184 5.40 21.95 7.13
C ALA A 184 5.53 23.14 8.11
N ASP A 185 4.48 23.39 8.89
CA ASP A 185 4.40 24.53 9.83
C ASP A 185 5.42 24.46 10.98
N HIS A 186 5.85 23.25 11.37
CA HIS A 186 6.86 23.06 12.43
C HIS A 186 8.30 23.37 11.99
N ARG A 187 8.55 23.70 10.71
CA ARG A 187 9.89 24.07 10.24
C ARG A 187 10.16 25.56 10.39
N THR A 188 11.24 25.89 11.09
CA THR A 188 11.75 27.25 11.31
C THR A 188 12.66 27.78 10.20
N GLN A 189 13.03 26.96 9.22
CA GLN A 189 14.06 27.30 8.22
C GLN A 189 13.50 27.19 6.80
N GLU A 190 13.57 28.29 6.04
CA GLU A 190 13.37 28.35 4.58
C GLU A 190 14.49 27.56 3.89
N ALA A 191 14.41 26.24 3.92
CA ALA A 191 15.27 25.37 3.11
C ALA A 191 14.45 24.80 1.95
N GLU A 192 15.10 24.75 0.79
CA GLU A 192 14.66 24.26 -0.51
C GLU A 192 13.42 23.36 -0.49
N ALA A 193 12.39 23.83 -1.22
CA ALA A 193 11.21 23.07 -1.63
C ALA A 193 10.67 22.12 -0.55
N ASP A 194 9.96 22.68 0.45
CA ASP A 194 9.37 21.91 1.54
C ASP A 194 8.59 20.68 1.01
N ILE A 195 9.18 19.50 1.18
CA ILE A 195 8.62 18.22 0.74
C ILE A 195 7.24 17.97 1.36
N PHE A 196 6.93 18.58 2.50
CA PHE A 196 5.61 18.48 3.10
C PHE A 196 4.60 19.41 2.46
N ALA A 197 4.97 20.66 2.13
CA ALA A 197 4.14 21.51 1.26
C ALA A 197 3.86 20.83 -0.10
N LYS A 198 4.86 20.16 -0.70
CA LYS A 198 4.65 19.31 -1.87
C LYS A 198 3.68 18.16 -1.58
N GLY A 199 3.81 17.50 -0.43
CA GLY A 199 2.89 16.46 0.04
C GLY A 199 1.45 16.95 0.20
N VAL A 200 1.23 18.18 0.68
CA VAL A 200 -0.09 18.81 0.77
C VAL A 200 -0.72 18.97 -0.62
N ASN A 201 0.05 19.51 -1.56
CA ASN A 201 -0.40 19.68 -2.94
C ASN A 201 -0.69 18.34 -3.61
N MET A 202 0.19 17.35 -3.40
CA MET A 202 0.02 15.99 -3.89
C MET A 202 -1.31 15.38 -3.42
N ILE A 203 -1.62 15.48 -2.12
CA ILE A 203 -2.88 14.95 -1.59
C ILE A 203 -4.09 15.70 -2.16
N SER A 204 -3.99 17.02 -2.39
CA SER A 204 -5.05 17.79 -3.07
C SER A 204 -5.31 17.26 -4.48
N THR A 205 -4.25 17.09 -5.28
CA THR A 205 -4.32 16.55 -6.64
C THR A 205 -4.93 15.14 -6.66
N ILE A 206 -4.53 14.27 -5.72
CA ILE A 206 -5.08 12.92 -5.57
C ILE A 206 -6.58 12.99 -5.29
N LYS A 207 -7.02 13.86 -4.36
CA LYS A 207 -8.46 14.03 -4.06
C LYS A 207 -9.26 14.50 -5.27
N GLU A 208 -8.74 15.45 -6.03
CA GLU A 208 -9.40 15.97 -7.24
C GLU A 208 -9.53 14.88 -8.32
N ARG A 209 -8.46 14.11 -8.56
CA ARG A 209 -8.45 13.06 -9.59
C ARG A 209 -9.28 11.84 -9.22
N TRP A 210 -9.21 11.40 -7.96
CA TRP A 210 -9.92 10.20 -7.50
C TRP A 210 -11.38 10.48 -7.10
N GLY A 211 -11.71 11.74 -6.81
CA GLY A 211 -13.03 12.16 -6.34
C GLY A 211 -14.19 11.64 -7.20
N PRO A 212 -14.17 11.83 -8.54
CA PRO A 212 -15.25 11.35 -9.41
C PRO A 212 -15.47 9.84 -9.32
N SER A 213 -14.40 9.04 -9.41
CA SER A 213 -14.49 7.58 -9.35
C SER A 213 -14.97 7.08 -7.99
N LEU A 214 -14.55 7.72 -6.89
CA LEU A 214 -15.02 7.37 -5.55
C LEU A 214 -16.51 7.72 -5.35
N ILE A 215 -16.99 8.82 -5.92
CA ILE A 215 -18.40 9.22 -5.85
C ILE A 215 -19.27 8.30 -6.71
N GLU A 216 -18.83 8.00 -7.94
CA GLU A 216 -19.52 7.05 -8.83
C GLU A 216 -19.63 5.67 -8.17
N ALA A 217 -18.53 5.23 -7.58
CA ALA A 217 -18.45 3.99 -6.85
C ALA A 217 -19.41 3.90 -5.64
N GLN A 218 -19.79 5.02 -5.03
CA GLN A 218 -20.80 5.08 -3.96
C GLN A 218 -22.24 4.99 -4.49
N GLN A 219 -22.47 5.47 -5.71
CA GLN A 219 -23.81 5.64 -6.28
C GLN A 219 -24.30 4.41 -7.05
N TYR A 220 -23.40 3.68 -7.70
CA TYR A 220 -23.76 2.54 -8.56
C TYR A 220 -23.28 1.20 -7.97
N PRO A 221 -24.19 0.22 -7.74
CA PRO A 221 -23.80 -1.15 -7.40
C PRO A 221 -23.06 -1.81 -8.58
N PRO A 222 -22.18 -2.81 -8.32
CA PRO A 222 -21.37 -3.44 -9.36
C PRO A 222 -22.24 -3.98 -10.49
N ALA A 223 -21.84 -3.70 -11.74
CA ALA A 223 -22.65 -3.98 -12.92
C ALA A 223 -22.95 -5.49 -13.01
N THR A 224 -24.21 -5.86 -12.80
CA THR A 224 -24.68 -7.22 -13.09
C THR A 224 -24.82 -7.33 -14.60
N GLU A 225 -23.91 -8.07 -15.24
CA GLU A 225 -23.96 -8.46 -16.65
C GLU A 225 -23.89 -7.35 -17.72
N VAL A 226 -22.90 -6.47 -17.70
CA VAL A 226 -22.30 -6.01 -18.98
C VAL A 226 -20.83 -5.69 -18.73
N ALA A 227 -19.93 -6.49 -19.31
CA ALA A 227 -18.50 -6.20 -19.30
C ALA A 227 -18.26 -4.85 -20.01
N ASN A 228 -18.09 -3.78 -19.23
CA ASN A 228 -17.54 -2.52 -19.72
C ASN A 228 -16.08 -2.44 -19.26
N PRO A 229 -15.09 -2.61 -20.15
CA PRO A 229 -13.66 -2.63 -19.81
C PRO A 229 -13.10 -1.22 -19.49
N THR A 230 -13.93 -0.27 -19.08
CA THR A 230 -13.57 1.16 -19.07
C THR A 230 -12.85 1.61 -17.80
N LEU A 231 -12.81 0.80 -16.73
CA LEU A 231 -12.25 1.24 -15.44
C LEU A 231 -10.73 1.11 -15.29
N GLN A 232 -10.04 0.42 -16.22
CA GLN A 232 -8.57 0.51 -16.30
C GLN A 232 -8.08 1.83 -16.91
N ALA A 233 -8.97 2.64 -17.50
CA ALA A 233 -8.60 3.86 -18.20
C ALA A 233 -8.40 5.08 -17.28
N THR A 234 -8.77 5.03 -16.00
CA THR A 234 -8.64 6.19 -15.09
C THR A 234 -7.22 6.41 -14.58
N LEU A 235 -6.41 5.34 -14.52
CA LEU A 235 -4.96 5.46 -14.30
C LEU A 235 -4.23 5.84 -15.60
N TYR A 236 -4.64 5.24 -16.73
CA TYR A 236 -4.00 5.39 -18.04
C TYR A 236 -4.72 6.33 -19.01
N SER A 237 -5.25 7.46 -18.55
CA SER A 237 -5.73 8.50 -19.47
C SER A 237 -4.65 9.60 -19.59
N PRO A 238 -3.82 9.60 -20.65
CA PRO A 238 -2.95 10.73 -20.96
C PRO A 238 -3.82 11.85 -21.56
N GLY A 239 -4.64 12.46 -20.71
CA GLY A 239 -5.49 13.59 -21.07
C GLY A 239 -4.89 14.88 -20.54
N ASP A 240 -4.49 15.75 -21.45
CA ASP A 240 -3.91 17.08 -21.25
C ASP A 240 -4.35 17.79 -19.96
N SER A 241 -3.51 17.70 -18.93
CA SER A 241 -3.45 18.67 -17.85
C SER A 241 -2.00 18.69 -17.39
N LYS A 242 -1.23 19.59 -18.01
CA LYS A 242 0.13 19.91 -17.56
C LYS A 242 0.06 20.20 -16.08
N LEU A 243 0.68 19.32 -15.31
CA LEU A 243 0.78 19.42 -13.87
C LEU A 243 1.86 20.44 -13.54
N ASP A 244 1.55 21.73 -13.70
CA ASP A 244 2.44 22.89 -13.51
C ASP A 244 2.88 23.09 -12.04
N GLY A 245 2.71 22.07 -11.18
CA GLY A 245 2.91 22.15 -9.73
C GLY A 245 3.54 20.93 -9.05
N MET A 246 3.81 19.81 -9.74
CA MET A 246 4.71 18.76 -9.24
C MET A 246 5.75 18.44 -10.32
N ASP A 247 6.95 19.01 -10.16
CA ASP A 247 8.14 18.65 -10.97
C ASP A 247 8.65 17.22 -10.71
N ASP A 248 8.06 16.51 -9.74
CA ASP A 248 8.52 15.22 -9.26
C ASP A 248 7.88 14.06 -10.05
N ALA A 249 8.34 13.86 -11.30
CA ALA A 249 7.88 12.79 -12.19
C ALA A 249 7.87 11.39 -11.54
N TRP A 250 8.82 11.13 -10.64
CA TRP A 250 8.92 9.87 -9.89
C TRP A 250 7.72 9.63 -8.94
N MET A 251 7.13 10.69 -8.35
CA MET A 251 5.94 10.54 -7.51
C MET A 251 4.72 10.22 -8.36
N MET A 252 4.59 10.87 -9.50
CA MET A 252 3.50 10.64 -10.43
C MET A 252 3.54 9.20 -10.98
N GLU A 253 4.74 8.67 -11.25
CA GLU A 253 4.93 7.26 -11.60
C GLU A 253 4.49 6.31 -10.47
N LEU A 254 4.85 6.61 -9.20
CA LEU A 254 4.44 5.79 -8.05
C LEU A 254 2.91 5.74 -7.83
N PHE A 255 2.19 6.81 -8.19
CA PHE A 255 0.72 6.85 -8.12
C PHE A 255 0.05 6.36 -9.42
N GLY A 256 0.81 5.94 -10.42
CA GLY A 256 0.29 5.48 -11.71
C GLY A 256 -0.39 6.59 -12.52
N PHE A 257 0.12 7.82 -12.40
CA PHE A 257 -0.43 9.00 -13.08
C PHE A 257 0.24 9.33 -14.43
N ILE A 258 1.39 8.71 -14.71
CA ILE A 258 2.14 8.76 -15.98
C ILE A 258 2.25 7.31 -16.48
#